data_AF-A0A3C2E5L9-F1
#
_entry.id   AF-A0A3C2E5L9-F1
#
_cell.length_a   1.000
_cell.length_b   1.000
_cell.length_c   1.000
_cell.angle_alpha   90.00
_cell.angle_beta   90.00
_cell.angle_gamma   90.00
#
_symmetry.space_group_name_H-M   'P 1'
#
loop_
_entity.id
_entity.type
_entity.pdbx_description
1 polymer ?
#
loop_
_entity_poly.entity_id
_entity_poly.type
_entity_poly.pdbx_seq_one_letter_code
_entity_poly.pdbx_strand_id
1 'polypeptide(L)'
;MCLFFVSAFVAASAPAFAQVYGAVTGTDVSRAESAMVSVYCRIPGTQRAWVSSGVVIQSDTTGDERRGEVVITTAHGVGHYGDDRHDECFVEGPDGGHYRVIRTFNPPTLASSWEDWAVVVTSRPFEGPAVRLPVRGIQGVEGDVPVAMVGRDFTNPQCRLSRSRRVNDGGRLVYTHTCGSRRGLSGAPI
;
A
#
# COMPACT_ATOMS: atom_id res chain seq x y z
N MET A 1 5.87 20.55 62.63
CA MET A 1 4.88 20.85 61.57
C MET A 1 5.42 20.27 60.28
N CYS A 2 5.03 19.05 59.93
CA CYS A 2 5.55 18.33 58.74
C CYS A 2 4.57 18.52 57.58
N LEU A 3 5.00 19.20 56.52
CA LEU A 3 4.26 19.24 55.26
C LEU A 3 4.65 18.02 54.41
N PHE A 4 3.69 17.12 54.20
CA PHE A 4 3.75 16.13 53.13
C PHE A 4 3.21 16.78 51.85
N PHE A 5 4.06 16.97 50.84
CA PHE A 5 3.62 17.23 49.47
C PHE A 5 3.55 15.90 48.73
N VAL A 6 2.34 15.35 48.59
CA VAL A 6 2.06 14.26 47.64
C VAL A 6 1.80 14.90 46.29
N SER A 7 2.83 15.03 45.46
CA SER A 7 2.65 15.32 44.03
C SER A 7 2.21 14.05 43.32
N ALA A 8 0.91 13.75 43.40
CA ALA A 8 0.25 12.86 42.46
C ALA A 8 0.03 13.65 41.15
N PHE A 9 1.07 13.78 40.33
CA PHE A 9 0.85 14.13 38.92
C PHE A 9 0.36 12.87 38.21
N VAL A 10 -0.96 12.80 38.12
CA VAL A 10 -1.71 11.91 37.25
C VAL A 10 -1.12 12.00 35.84
N ALA A 11 -0.75 10.86 35.29
CA ALA A 11 -0.38 10.71 33.89
C ALA A 11 -1.59 11.11 33.02
N ALA A 12 -1.56 12.33 32.49
CA ALA A 12 -2.41 12.82 31.42
C ALA A 12 -1.47 13.65 30.54
N SER A 13 -1.08 13.20 29.35
CA SER A 13 -1.98 13.06 28.21
C SER A 13 -1.41 12.11 27.15
N ALA A 14 -2.10 10.99 26.93
CA ALA A 14 -2.10 10.36 25.60
C ALA A 14 -3.54 10.40 25.04
N PRO A 15 -3.99 11.53 24.44
CA PRO A 15 -5.09 11.41 23.50
C PRO A 15 -4.96 12.41 22.34
N ALA A 16 -4.43 11.93 21.22
CA ALA A 16 -4.69 12.50 19.89
C ALA A 16 -4.36 11.47 18.79
N PHE A 17 -3.28 10.69 18.97
CA PHE A 17 -2.80 9.76 17.94
C PHE A 17 -3.54 8.41 17.90
N ALA A 18 -3.99 7.89 19.05
CA ALA A 18 -4.81 6.67 19.10
C ALA A 18 -6.23 6.84 18.53
N GLN A 19 -6.63 8.09 18.21
CA GLN A 19 -7.97 8.40 17.71
C GLN A 19 -8.08 8.34 16.18
N VAL A 20 -6.95 8.35 15.46
CA VAL A 20 -6.92 8.32 13.97
C VAL A 20 -6.84 6.89 13.44
N TYR A 21 -6.13 6.01 14.15
CA TYR A 21 -5.95 4.61 13.77
C TYR A 21 -6.64 3.73 14.81
N GLY A 22 -7.88 3.33 14.52
CA GLY A 22 -8.63 2.38 15.35
C GLY A 22 -7.95 1.01 15.39
N ALA A 23 -8.47 0.10 16.21
CA ALA A 23 -8.02 -1.29 16.17
C ALA A 23 -8.29 -1.88 14.77
N VAL A 24 -7.29 -2.56 14.19
CA VAL A 24 -7.48 -3.31 12.95
C VAL A 24 -8.54 -4.37 13.19
N THR A 25 -9.64 -4.31 12.46
CA THR A 25 -10.72 -5.29 12.58
C THR A 25 -10.59 -6.39 11.53
N GLY A 26 -11.18 -7.55 11.79
CA GLY A 26 -11.26 -8.62 10.78
C GLY A 26 -12.01 -8.20 9.52
N THR A 27 -12.94 -7.25 9.63
CA THR A 27 -13.66 -6.66 8.50
C THR A 27 -12.73 -5.81 7.63
N ASP A 28 -11.82 -5.04 8.23
CA ASP A 28 -10.84 -4.23 7.49
C ASP A 28 -9.89 -5.13 6.70
N VAL A 29 -9.40 -6.20 7.33
CA VAL A 29 -8.54 -7.21 6.69
C VAL A 29 -9.27 -7.87 5.52
N SER A 30 -10.48 -8.39 5.72
CA SER A 30 -11.25 -9.07 4.67
C SER A 30 -11.55 -8.16 3.48
N ARG A 31 -11.80 -6.87 3.76
CA ARG A 31 -12.01 -5.85 2.74
C ARG A 31 -10.74 -5.55 1.96
N ALA A 32 -9.59 -5.46 2.62
CA ALA A 32 -8.30 -5.28 1.98
C ALA A 32 -7.93 -6.49 1.12
N GLU A 33 -8.13 -7.71 1.63
CA GLU A 33 -7.90 -8.97 0.90
C GLU A 33 -8.71 -8.99 -0.41
N SER A 34 -9.97 -8.57 -0.36
CA SER A 34 -10.87 -8.53 -1.52
C SER A 34 -10.51 -7.46 -2.56
N ALA A 35 -9.61 -6.52 -2.21
CA ALA A 35 -9.10 -5.49 -3.10
C ALA A 35 -7.69 -5.83 -3.63
N MET A 36 -7.12 -6.96 -3.22
CA MET A 36 -5.79 -7.38 -3.65
C MET A 36 -5.79 -7.92 -5.08
N VAL A 37 -4.72 -7.60 -5.80
CA VAL A 37 -4.40 -8.15 -7.11
C VAL A 37 -2.92 -8.51 -7.19
N SER A 38 -2.57 -9.31 -8.19
CA SER A 38 -1.17 -9.60 -8.52
C SER A 38 -0.77 -8.82 -9.76
N VAL A 39 0.38 -8.18 -9.73
CA VAL A 39 0.94 -7.41 -10.84
C VAL A 39 2.15 -8.17 -11.38
N TYR A 40 2.11 -8.46 -12.66
CA TYR A 40 3.14 -9.22 -13.37
C TYR A 40 3.72 -8.35 -14.47
N CYS A 41 5.03 -8.18 -14.46
CA CYS A 41 5.73 -7.47 -15.53
C CYS A 41 6.86 -8.33 -16.03
N ARG A 42 6.82 -8.67 -17.33
CA ARG A 42 7.85 -9.52 -17.93
C ARG A 42 9.21 -8.81 -17.86
N ILE A 43 10.26 -9.61 -17.69
CA ILE A 43 11.63 -9.13 -17.81
C ILE A 43 12.04 -9.28 -19.29
N PRO A 44 12.35 -8.18 -20.00
CA PRO A 44 12.67 -8.21 -21.42
C PRO A 44 13.77 -9.22 -21.73
N GLY A 45 13.59 -9.97 -22.84
CA GLY A 45 14.54 -11.00 -23.26
C GLY A 45 14.54 -12.28 -22.41
N THR A 46 13.59 -12.44 -21.48
CA THR A 46 13.48 -13.64 -20.65
C THR A 46 12.05 -14.19 -20.57
N GLN A 47 11.92 -15.41 -20.05
CA GLN A 47 10.62 -15.99 -19.67
C GLN A 47 10.21 -15.67 -18.22
N ARG A 48 10.97 -14.79 -17.54
CA ARG A 48 10.72 -14.44 -16.14
C ARG A 48 9.88 -13.17 -16.07
N ALA A 49 9.19 -12.99 -14.94
CA ALA A 49 8.46 -11.77 -14.62
C ALA A 49 8.81 -11.30 -13.20
N TRP A 50 8.78 -9.99 -13.00
CA TRP A 50 8.60 -9.41 -11.69
C TRP A 50 7.17 -9.66 -11.25
N VAL A 51 7.02 -10.04 -9.98
CA VAL A 51 5.71 -10.28 -9.37
C VAL A 51 5.64 -9.41 -8.12
N SER A 52 4.69 -8.48 -8.13
CA SER A 52 4.32 -7.66 -6.99
C SER A 52 2.85 -7.83 -6.66
N SER A 53 2.50 -7.46 -5.44
CA SER A 53 1.13 -7.26 -5.01
C SER A 53 0.67 -5.85 -5.43
N GLY A 54 -0.64 -5.69 -5.61
CA GLY A 54 -1.26 -4.39 -5.82
C GLY A 54 -2.63 -4.33 -5.17
N VAL A 55 -3.14 -3.11 -5.02
CA VAL A 55 -4.45 -2.83 -4.41
C VAL A 55 -5.28 -2.03 -5.38
N VAL A 56 -6.51 -2.49 -5.64
CA VAL A 56 -7.48 -1.74 -6.43
C VAL A 56 -8.01 -0.59 -5.60
N ILE A 57 -7.86 0.62 -6.13
CA ILE A 57 -8.33 1.83 -5.46
C ILE A 57 -9.55 2.41 -6.15
N GLN A 58 -10.39 3.08 -5.35
CA GLN A 58 -11.51 3.83 -5.88
C GLN A 58 -10.97 5.05 -6.62
N SER A 59 -11.27 5.12 -7.91
CA SER A 59 -11.15 6.35 -8.68
C SER A 59 -12.44 7.16 -8.49
N ASP A 60 -12.29 8.44 -8.19
CA ASP A 60 -13.36 9.42 -8.05
C ASP A 60 -14.06 9.76 -9.38
N THR A 61 -13.54 9.28 -10.51
CA THR A 61 -14.19 9.38 -11.82
C THR A 61 -15.33 8.37 -11.97
N THR A 62 -16.31 8.48 -11.07
CA THR A 62 -17.63 7.86 -11.20
C THR A 62 -18.30 8.41 -12.45
N GLY A 63 -18.30 7.65 -13.55
CA GLY A 63 -19.02 8.01 -14.79
C GLY A 63 -18.23 7.91 -16.10
N ASP A 64 -16.94 7.59 -16.08
CA ASP A 64 -16.16 7.35 -17.31
C ASP A 64 -15.98 5.83 -17.53
N GLU A 65 -17.02 5.17 -18.07
CA GLU A 65 -17.10 3.73 -18.34
C GLU A 65 -15.96 3.17 -19.23
N ARG A 66 -15.10 4.05 -19.75
CA ARG A 66 -13.98 3.70 -20.66
C ARG A 66 -12.63 3.54 -19.95
N ARG A 67 -12.56 3.67 -18.63
CA ARG A 67 -11.29 3.56 -17.88
C ARG A 67 -11.20 2.20 -17.21
N GLY A 68 -10.08 1.51 -17.43
CA GLY A 68 -9.79 0.28 -16.69
C GLY A 68 -9.51 0.55 -15.22
N GLU A 69 -9.30 -0.53 -14.48
CA GLU A 69 -9.01 -0.48 -13.05
C GLU A 69 -7.73 0.28 -12.74
N VAL A 70 -7.77 0.99 -11.62
CA VAL A 70 -6.64 1.74 -11.05
C VAL A 70 -6.08 0.95 -9.87
N VAL A 71 -4.79 0.65 -9.94
CA VAL A 71 -4.11 -0.18 -8.95
C VAL A 71 -2.88 0.55 -8.42
N ILE A 72 -2.73 0.61 -7.10
CA ILE A 72 -1.48 1.03 -6.46
C ILE A 72 -0.61 -0.22 -6.26
N THR A 73 0.65 -0.14 -6.67
CA THR A 73 1.67 -1.19 -6.47
C THR A 73 3.04 -0.54 -6.25
N THR A 74 4.10 -1.34 -6.19
CA THR A 74 5.48 -0.85 -6.10
C THR A 74 6.05 -0.48 -7.46
N ALA A 75 6.79 0.62 -7.53
CA ALA A 75 7.43 1.06 -8.77
C ALA A 75 8.47 0.05 -9.28
N HIS A 76 9.28 -0.53 -8.39
CA HIS A 76 10.25 -1.56 -8.80
C HIS A 76 9.61 -2.79 -9.46
N GLY A 77 8.35 -3.12 -9.11
CA GLY A 77 7.62 -4.26 -9.66
C GLY A 77 7.15 -4.05 -11.10
N VAL A 78 7.00 -2.79 -11.52
CA VAL A 78 6.43 -2.41 -12.83
C VAL A 78 7.44 -1.78 -13.78
N GLY A 79 8.73 -2.00 -13.52
CA GLY A 79 9.84 -1.39 -14.25
C GLY A 79 10.28 -0.08 -13.60
N HIS A 80 11.60 0.12 -13.50
CA HIS A 80 12.18 1.31 -12.87
C HIS A 80 11.78 2.61 -13.60
N TYR A 81 11.77 3.69 -12.83
CA TYR A 81 11.60 5.09 -13.25
C TYR A 81 12.07 5.38 -14.68
N GLY A 82 11.11 5.58 -15.60
CA GLY A 82 11.39 6.13 -16.93
C GLY A 82 11.53 5.13 -18.08
N ASP A 83 11.26 3.83 -17.90
CA ASP A 83 11.10 2.91 -19.03
C ASP A 83 9.61 2.77 -19.39
N ASP A 84 9.19 3.32 -20.53
CA ASP A 84 7.80 3.37 -21.01
C ASP A 84 7.23 2.00 -21.46
N ARG A 85 7.91 0.88 -21.14
CA ARG A 85 7.55 -0.48 -21.57
C ARG A 85 6.46 -1.11 -20.70
N HIS A 86 5.33 -0.41 -20.61
CA HIS A 86 4.14 -0.87 -19.86
C HIS A 86 3.39 -2.01 -20.57
N ASP A 87 3.70 -2.26 -21.84
CA ASP A 87 3.07 -3.27 -22.68
C ASP A 87 3.40 -4.72 -22.31
N GLU A 88 4.44 -4.91 -21.50
CA GLU A 88 4.86 -6.22 -20.97
C GLU A 88 4.27 -6.52 -19.57
N CYS A 89 3.38 -5.66 -19.07
CA CYS A 89 2.75 -5.78 -17.76
C CYS A 89 1.27 -6.17 -17.85
N PHE A 90 0.82 -7.02 -16.93
CA PHE A 90 -0.59 -7.33 -16.71
C PHE A 90 -0.92 -7.44 -15.22
N VAL A 91 -2.17 -7.12 -14.90
CA VAL A 91 -2.76 -7.32 -13.58
C VAL A 91 -3.63 -8.57 -13.63
N GLU A 92 -3.43 -9.47 -12.69
CA GLU A 92 -4.37 -10.57 -12.45
C GLU A 92 -5.46 -10.08 -11.49
N GLY A 93 -6.68 -9.98 -12.01
CA GLY A 93 -7.85 -9.50 -11.27
C GLY A 93 -8.39 -10.53 -10.26
N PRO A 94 -9.38 -10.15 -9.44
CA PRO A 94 -9.99 -11.04 -8.44
C PRO A 94 -10.74 -12.22 -9.06
N ASP A 95 -11.09 -12.12 -10.33
CA ASP A 95 -11.69 -13.18 -11.15
C ASP A 95 -10.66 -14.13 -11.78
N GLY A 96 -9.36 -13.92 -11.53
CA GLY A 96 -8.27 -14.65 -12.19
C GLY A 96 -8.04 -14.22 -13.64
N GLY A 97 -8.74 -13.19 -14.12
CA GLY A 97 -8.55 -12.63 -15.46
C GLY A 97 -7.25 -11.83 -15.55
N HIS A 98 -6.65 -11.80 -16.74
CA HIS A 98 -5.41 -11.04 -16.99
C HIS A 98 -5.73 -9.75 -17.76
N TYR A 99 -5.33 -8.62 -17.18
CA TYR A 99 -5.69 -7.29 -17.66
C TYR A 99 -4.41 -6.51 -18.00
N ARG A 100 -4.21 -6.22 -19.29
CA ARG A 100 -3.02 -5.50 -19.76
C ARG A 100 -2.92 -4.13 -19.09
N VAL A 101 -1.73 -3.75 -18.63
CA VAL A 101 -1.46 -2.39 -18.18
C VAL A 101 -1.24 -1.50 -19.40
N ILE A 102 -1.90 -0.34 -19.41
CA ILE A 102 -1.79 0.64 -20.51
C ILE A 102 -1.11 1.93 -20.07
N ARG A 103 -1.03 2.18 -18.76
CA ARG A 103 -0.35 3.34 -18.18
C ARG A 103 0.23 2.96 -16.82
N THR A 104 1.41 3.49 -16.55
CA THR A 104 2.03 3.48 -15.23
C THR A 104 2.39 4.92 -14.88
N PHE A 105 2.01 5.35 -13.69
CA PHE A 105 2.34 6.64 -13.14
C PHE A 105 3.28 6.42 -11.97
N ASN A 106 4.53 6.85 -12.17
CA ASN A 106 5.52 6.98 -11.11
C ASN A 106 5.57 8.47 -10.75
N PRO A 107 5.18 8.87 -9.54
CA PRO A 107 5.12 10.28 -9.18
C PRO A 107 6.50 10.92 -9.36
N PRO A 108 6.63 11.99 -10.16
CA PRO A 108 7.92 12.66 -10.38
C PRO A 108 8.44 13.37 -9.12
N THR A 109 7.59 13.50 -8.09
CA THR A 109 7.88 14.17 -6.81
C THR A 109 8.34 13.22 -5.72
N LEU A 110 8.62 11.94 -6.03
CA LEU A 110 9.19 11.03 -5.04
C LEU A 110 10.52 11.62 -4.60
N ALA A 111 10.57 12.08 -3.35
CA ALA A 111 11.67 12.90 -2.86
C ALA A 111 12.97 12.10 -2.69
N SER A 112 12.88 10.77 -2.78
CA SER A 112 14.00 9.85 -2.70
C SER A 112 13.70 8.53 -3.41
N SER A 113 14.75 7.77 -3.73
CA SER A 113 14.65 6.40 -4.26
C SER A 113 14.00 5.39 -3.29
N TRP A 114 13.66 5.82 -2.06
CA TRP A 114 13.04 4.99 -1.04
C TRP A 114 11.51 5.04 -1.04
N GLU A 115 10.92 6.07 -1.66
CA GLU A 115 9.47 6.12 -1.87
C GLU A 115 9.17 5.35 -3.16
N ASP A 116 8.73 4.10 -3.03
CA ASP A 116 8.72 3.12 -4.12
C ASP A 116 7.31 2.62 -4.41
N TRP A 117 6.48 3.52 -4.94
CA TRP A 117 5.10 3.23 -5.31
C TRP A 117 4.78 3.77 -6.70
N ALA A 118 3.83 3.10 -7.35
CA ALA A 118 3.36 3.39 -8.68
C ALA A 118 1.84 3.19 -8.76
N VAL A 119 1.20 3.91 -9.67
CA VAL A 119 -0.19 3.68 -10.03
C VAL A 119 -0.24 3.11 -11.43
N VAL A 120 -0.83 1.93 -11.60
CA VAL A 120 -1.08 1.34 -12.91
C VAL A 120 -2.54 1.43 -13.27
N VAL A 121 -2.81 1.58 -14.58
CA VAL A 121 -4.16 1.58 -15.14
C VAL A 121 -4.24 0.43 -16.14
N THR A 122 -5.23 -0.43 -15.94
CA THR A 122 -5.50 -1.55 -16.85
C THR A 122 -6.25 -1.08 -18.10
N SER A 123 -6.22 -1.90 -19.15
CA SER A 123 -6.85 -1.59 -20.44
C SER A 123 -8.38 -1.55 -20.39
N ARG A 124 -8.97 -2.21 -19.40
CA ARG A 124 -10.42 -2.39 -19.25
C ARG A 124 -10.76 -2.72 -17.79
N PRO A 125 -12.00 -2.47 -17.33
CA PRO A 125 -12.44 -2.87 -16.00
C PRO A 125 -12.34 -4.38 -15.77
N PHE A 126 -12.31 -4.79 -14.52
CA PHE A 126 -12.45 -6.21 -14.18
C PHE A 126 -13.86 -6.70 -14.51
N GLU A 127 -13.97 -7.91 -15.05
CA GLU A 127 -15.24 -8.54 -15.35
C GLU A 127 -15.92 -9.06 -14.07
N GLY A 128 -15.13 -9.47 -13.08
CA GLY A 128 -15.61 -9.88 -11.76
C GLY A 128 -15.81 -8.74 -10.76
N PRO A 129 -16.54 -9.00 -9.66
CA PRO A 129 -16.69 -8.06 -8.57
C PRO A 129 -15.32 -7.79 -7.92
N ALA A 130 -14.95 -6.52 -7.85
CA ALA A 130 -13.71 -6.08 -7.23
C ALA A 130 -13.99 -5.04 -6.14
N VAL A 131 -13.44 -5.25 -4.96
CA VAL A 131 -13.49 -4.24 -3.90
C VAL A 131 -12.49 -3.15 -4.23
N ARG A 132 -12.94 -1.89 -4.17
CA ARG A 132 -12.12 -0.71 -4.42
C ARG A 132 -11.94 0.03 -3.10
N LEU A 133 -10.70 0.20 -2.67
CA LEU A 133 -10.42 0.90 -1.42
C LEU A 133 -10.42 2.41 -1.67
N PRO A 134 -11.11 3.22 -0.83
CA PRO A 134 -11.02 4.66 -0.93
C PRO A 134 -9.60 5.11 -0.56
N VAL A 135 -9.00 5.96 -1.39
CA VAL A 135 -7.73 6.61 -1.01
C VAL A 135 -8.06 7.75 -0.06
N ARG A 136 -7.68 7.60 1.20
CA ARG A 136 -7.64 8.72 2.15
C ARG A 136 -6.22 9.25 2.17
N GLY A 137 -6.07 10.58 2.19
CA GLY A 137 -4.75 11.22 2.12
C GLY A 137 -3.77 10.64 3.14
N ILE A 138 -2.49 10.57 2.76
CA ILE A 138 -1.44 10.02 3.60
C ILE A 138 -1.20 10.98 4.77
N GLN A 139 -1.69 10.63 5.95
CA GLN A 139 -1.28 11.29 7.18
C GLN A 139 0.01 10.62 7.67
N GLY A 140 0.98 11.44 8.05
CA GLY A 140 2.22 10.96 8.65
C GLY A 140 1.90 10.10 9.88
N VAL A 141 2.47 8.90 9.96
CA VAL A 141 2.36 8.07 11.17
C VAL A 141 3.48 8.45 12.13
N GLU A 142 3.13 8.99 13.29
CA GLU A 142 4.08 9.23 14.39
C GLU A 142 3.91 8.16 15.47
N GLY A 143 5.02 7.58 15.92
CA GLY A 143 5.03 6.52 16.93
C GLY A 143 4.88 5.11 16.36
N ASP A 144 4.54 4.15 17.22
CA ASP A 144 4.28 2.77 16.85
C ASP A 144 2.77 2.53 16.74
N VAL A 145 2.29 2.24 15.53
CA VAL A 145 0.86 2.02 15.26
C VAL A 145 0.58 0.54 14.96
N PRO A 146 -0.46 -0.07 15.57
CA PRO A 146 -0.89 -1.42 15.22
C PRO A 146 -1.45 -1.43 13.80
N VAL A 147 -0.96 -2.35 12.99
CA VAL A 147 -1.31 -2.50 11.57
C VAL A 147 -1.42 -3.97 11.20
N ALA A 148 -1.97 -4.25 10.02
CA ALA A 148 -1.97 -5.58 9.43
C ALA A 148 -1.40 -5.51 8.02
N MET A 149 -0.48 -6.41 7.70
CA MET A 149 -0.06 -6.59 6.31
C MET A 149 -1.00 -7.60 5.65
N VAL A 150 -1.56 -7.20 4.51
CA VAL A 150 -2.50 -8.02 3.75
C VAL A 150 -1.94 -8.24 2.35
N GLY A 151 -1.82 -9.50 1.94
CA GLY A 151 -1.40 -9.93 0.63
C GLY A 151 -2.35 -10.99 0.10
N ARG A 152 -2.21 -11.35 -1.17
CA ARG A 152 -2.94 -12.50 -1.74
C ARG A 152 -2.48 -13.78 -1.02
N ASP A 153 -3.41 -14.46 -0.34
CA ASP A 153 -3.15 -15.64 0.50
C ASP A 153 -2.12 -15.42 1.63
N PHE A 154 -1.99 -14.18 2.09
CA PHE A 154 -1.11 -13.83 3.20
C PHE A 154 -1.75 -12.74 4.05
N THR A 155 -1.93 -13.03 5.34
CA THR A 155 -2.40 -12.02 6.28
C THR A 155 -1.58 -12.11 7.55
N ASN A 156 -0.98 -10.99 7.93
CA ASN A 156 -0.34 -10.81 9.22
C ASN A 156 -1.09 -9.71 10.00
N PRO A 157 -2.06 -10.10 10.85
CA PRO A 157 -3.00 -9.15 11.45
C PRO A 157 -2.44 -8.37 12.65
N GLN A 158 -1.20 -8.65 13.07
CA GLN A 158 -0.65 -8.11 14.31
C GLN A 158 0.80 -7.70 14.14
N CYS A 159 1.03 -6.60 13.43
CA CYS A 159 2.33 -5.97 13.36
C CYS A 159 2.28 -4.50 13.77
N ARG A 160 3.47 -3.89 13.87
CA ARG A 160 3.65 -2.49 14.22
C ARG A 160 4.29 -1.75 13.06
N LEU A 161 3.81 -0.54 12.80
CA LEU A 161 4.38 0.42 11.86
C LEU A 161 5.00 1.57 12.65
N SER A 162 6.20 2.01 12.26
CA SER A 162 6.86 3.16 12.86
C SER A 162 7.67 3.94 11.84
N ARG A 163 7.90 5.22 12.10
CA ARG A 163 8.68 6.07 11.18
C ARG A 163 10.12 5.60 11.07
N SER A 164 10.63 5.47 9.84
CA SER A 164 12.02 5.06 9.63
C SER A 164 12.99 6.12 10.15
N ARG A 165 13.91 5.72 11.03
CA ARG A 165 15.03 6.56 11.51
C ARG A 165 16.30 6.42 10.67
N ARG A 166 16.30 5.50 9.70
CA ARG A 166 17.47 5.17 8.87
C ARG A 166 17.48 5.90 7.53
N VAL A 167 16.32 6.35 7.08
CA VAL A 167 16.13 7.08 5.83
C VAL A 167 16.23 8.57 6.15
N ASN A 168 17.47 9.07 6.21
CA ASN A 168 17.80 10.46 6.55
C ASN A 168 17.74 11.42 5.34
N ASP A 169 17.42 10.90 4.16
CA ASP A 169 17.63 11.51 2.84
C ASP A 169 16.34 11.99 2.16
N GLY A 170 15.28 12.22 2.93
CA GLY A 170 14.09 12.93 2.42
C GLY A 170 12.87 12.05 2.10
N GLY A 171 12.94 10.72 2.33
CA GLY A 171 11.77 9.84 2.29
C GLY A 171 10.82 10.08 3.46
N ARG A 172 10.09 11.21 3.42
CA ARG A 172 9.20 11.66 4.52
C ARG A 172 8.10 10.67 4.83
N LEU A 173 7.76 9.81 3.87
CA LEU A 173 6.67 8.85 3.93
C LEU A 173 7.15 7.40 4.00
N VAL A 174 8.41 7.16 4.37
CA VAL A 174 8.97 5.81 4.52
C VAL A 174 8.89 5.34 5.97
N TYR A 175 8.32 4.15 6.16
CA TYR A 175 8.08 3.54 7.46
C TYR A 175 8.78 2.20 7.57
N THR A 176 9.11 1.81 8.80
CA THR A 176 9.55 0.46 9.16
C THR A 176 8.37 -0.31 9.75
N HIS A 177 8.28 -1.61 9.45
CA HIS A 177 7.25 -2.47 10.02
C HIS A 177 7.80 -3.78 10.57
N THR A 178 7.06 -4.39 11.50
CA THR A 178 7.37 -5.73 12.04
C THR A 178 6.59 -6.85 11.37
N CYS A 179 5.76 -6.54 10.37
CA CYS A 179 5.03 -7.55 9.61
C CYS A 179 6.07 -8.46 8.93
N GLY A 180 6.06 -9.76 9.25
CA GLY A 180 6.87 -10.72 8.52
C GLY A 180 6.56 -10.62 7.03
N SER A 181 7.57 -10.64 6.17
CA SER A 181 7.39 -10.50 4.73
C SER A 181 8.13 -11.60 3.97
N ARG A 182 7.78 -11.79 2.70
CA ARG A 182 8.42 -12.72 1.77
C ARG A 182 8.41 -12.13 0.36
N ARG A 183 9.23 -12.69 -0.52
CA ARG A 183 9.23 -12.31 -1.94
C ARG A 183 7.80 -12.45 -2.51
N GLY A 184 7.38 -11.48 -3.32
CA GLY A 184 6.04 -11.39 -3.90
C GLY A 184 5.05 -10.50 -3.12
N LEU A 185 5.37 -10.11 -1.88
CA LEU A 185 4.53 -9.20 -1.07
C LEU A 185 4.84 -7.71 -1.28
N SER A 186 5.81 -7.35 -2.11
CA SER A 186 6.05 -5.95 -2.50
C SER A 186 4.76 -5.32 -3.01
N GLY A 187 4.33 -4.19 -2.44
CA GLY A 187 3.06 -3.52 -2.82
C GLY A 187 1.83 -4.00 -2.06
N ALA A 188 2.00 -4.93 -1.11
CA ALA A 188 0.96 -5.29 -0.16
C ALA A 188 0.62 -4.09 0.76
N PRO A 189 -0.67 -3.80 0.99
CA PRO A 189 -1.10 -2.78 1.93
C PRO A 189 -0.75 -3.15 3.38
N ILE A 190 -0.54 -2.10 4.18
CA ILE A 190 -0.34 -2.10 5.63
C ILE A 190 -1.35 -1.13 6.24
#